data_AF-S2Z0H0-F1
#
_entry.id   AF-S2Z0H0-F1
#
_cell.length_a   1.000
_cell.length_b   1.000
_cell.length_c   1.000
_cell.angle_alpha   90.00
_cell.angle_beta   90.00
_cell.angle_gamma   90.00
#
_symmetry.space_group_name_H-M   'P 1'
#
loop_
_entity.id
_entity.type
_entity.pdbx_description
1 polymer ?
#
loop_
_entity_poly.entity_id
_entity_poly.type
_entity_poly.pdbx_seq_one_letter_code
_entity_poly.pdbx_strand_id
1 'polypeptide(L)'
;MEGGAGMSYTDIMRYGYSRDQAKDLEKLAQVYYRRTNYSRVQAASVAAAHATAKSLDKLLLIEKQVKKLKNKKNAWPMRKVLTAVRGHAGDIRREAKRLIEAWNPHVDEDTDATPKAHFCDVKNTLRRKLVLEADEHTLRQKELEARKLAQKCGITLGEAVVKLLVEGGPVAPARTTIIVGLEAGTKIERGEGDDIIVGLTDGSRLTGAQLAERAFLDAGHVVLVHPVEGAVDVYRFKRTATVKQRIMAKAESPMCAWPGCTKPADECEINHNIPWKAGGPTNIANLSPLCAFHNGWANNPRHGRLVKIRGVTYRIPPPGGGPKHRNEHPVAMLGAMAWV
;
A
#
# COMPACT_ATOMS: atom_id res chain seq x y z
N MET A 1 18.72 12.19 -38.14
CA MET A 1 18.15 13.26 -37.28
C MET A 1 18.81 14.62 -37.55
N GLU A 2 20.13 14.68 -37.82
CA GLU A 2 20.83 15.97 -38.05
C GLU A 2 20.26 16.80 -39.21
N GLY A 3 19.84 16.16 -40.31
CA GLY A 3 19.29 16.89 -41.47
C GLY A 3 17.92 17.56 -41.27
N GLY A 4 17.20 17.28 -40.17
CA GLY A 4 15.88 17.86 -39.88
C GLY A 4 15.90 19.05 -38.92
N ALA A 5 17.06 19.45 -38.41
CA ALA A 5 17.18 20.52 -37.44
C ALA A 5 16.82 21.87 -38.08
N GLY A 6 15.67 22.43 -37.70
CA GLY A 6 15.17 23.72 -38.23
C GLY A 6 14.11 23.60 -39.33
N MET A 7 13.76 22.38 -39.75
CA MET A 7 12.69 22.14 -40.73
C MET A 7 11.34 22.06 -40.03
N SER A 8 10.30 22.65 -40.63
CA SER A 8 8.92 22.47 -40.15
C SER A 8 8.40 21.06 -40.48
N TYR A 9 7.38 20.56 -39.77
CA TYR A 9 6.78 19.27 -40.15
C TYR A 9 6.26 19.26 -41.60
N THR A 10 5.82 20.41 -42.12
CA THR A 10 5.40 20.57 -43.53
C THR A 10 6.56 20.41 -44.51
N ASP A 11 7.77 20.85 -44.14
CA ASP A 11 8.97 20.65 -44.95
C ASP A 11 9.43 19.19 -44.91
N ILE A 12 9.33 18.55 -43.74
CA ILE A 12 9.69 17.12 -43.58
C ILE A 12 8.74 16.23 -44.40
N MET A 13 7.45 16.56 -44.47
CA MET A 13 6.48 15.82 -45.31
C MET A 13 6.86 15.83 -46.79
N ARG A 14 7.56 16.85 -47.29
CA ARG A 14 8.02 16.91 -48.69
C ARG A 14 9.04 15.82 -49.03
N TYR A 15 9.64 15.17 -48.03
CA TYR A 15 10.56 14.05 -48.18
C TYR A 15 9.87 12.67 -48.11
N GLY A 16 8.53 12.63 -48.17
CA GLY A 16 7.77 11.37 -48.21
C GLY A 16 7.41 10.78 -46.83
N TYR A 17 7.62 11.51 -45.74
CA TYR A 17 7.18 11.10 -44.41
C TYR A 17 5.69 11.31 -44.22
N SER A 18 5.04 10.40 -43.48
CA SER A 18 3.66 10.61 -43.05
C SER A 18 3.54 11.83 -42.14
N ARG A 19 2.34 12.40 -42.03
CA ARG A 19 2.11 13.57 -41.18
C ARG A 19 2.52 13.33 -39.72
N ASP A 20 2.25 12.14 -39.19
CA ASP A 20 2.56 11.80 -37.80
C ASP A 20 4.07 11.61 -37.61
N GLN A 21 4.73 10.93 -38.54
CA GLN A 21 6.19 10.77 -38.54
C GLN A 21 6.91 12.13 -38.62
N ALA A 22 6.42 13.03 -39.47
CA ALA A 22 7.00 14.37 -39.63
C ALA A 22 6.88 15.21 -38.35
N LYS A 23 5.74 15.15 -37.65
CA LYS A 23 5.54 15.82 -36.36
C LYS A 23 6.45 15.27 -35.27
N ASP A 24 6.60 13.95 -35.21
CA ASP A 24 7.47 13.31 -34.23
C ASP A 24 8.94 13.65 -34.46
N LEU A 25 9.39 13.69 -35.73
CA LEU A 25 10.73 14.12 -36.11
C LEU A 25 10.99 15.59 -35.78
N GLU A 26 10.07 16.49 -36.13
CA GLU A 26 10.16 17.92 -35.79
C GLU A 26 10.31 18.11 -34.28
N LYS A 27 9.48 17.42 -33.49
CA LYS A 27 9.52 17.48 -32.02
C LYS A 27 10.86 16.98 -31.46
N LEU A 28 11.39 15.86 -31.96
CA LEU A 28 12.69 15.36 -31.52
C LEU A 28 13.82 16.30 -31.92
N ALA A 29 13.78 16.87 -33.13
CA ALA A 29 14.75 17.85 -33.59
C ALA A 29 14.75 19.12 -32.71
N GLN A 30 13.55 19.61 -32.34
CA GLN A 30 13.40 20.74 -31.43
C GLN A 30 13.99 20.48 -30.05
N VAL A 31 13.94 19.23 -29.55
CA VAL A 31 14.50 18.88 -28.24
C VAL A 31 16.01 18.66 -28.28
N TYR A 32 16.49 17.84 -29.23
CA TYR A 32 17.87 17.35 -29.21
C TYR A 32 18.86 18.21 -29.98
N TYR A 33 18.40 19.06 -30.90
CA TYR A 33 19.27 19.82 -31.80
C TYR A 33 19.05 21.35 -31.79
N ARG A 34 17.96 21.84 -31.19
CA ARG A 34 17.75 23.28 -31.01
C ARG A 34 18.62 23.84 -29.87
N ARG A 35 19.02 25.11 -29.98
CA ARG A 35 19.77 25.82 -28.94
C ARG A 35 19.04 25.76 -27.59
N THR A 36 19.77 25.40 -26.53
CA THR A 36 19.27 25.31 -25.15
C THR A 36 20.35 25.77 -24.15
N ASN A 37 19.92 26.23 -22.97
CA ASN A 37 20.83 26.61 -21.87
C ASN A 37 21.58 25.40 -21.28
N TYR A 38 21.17 24.19 -21.62
CA TYR A 38 21.80 22.92 -21.20
C TYR A 38 22.65 22.30 -22.31
N SER A 39 23.30 23.11 -23.14
CA SER A 39 24.02 22.68 -24.35
C SER A 39 25.00 21.52 -24.13
N ARG A 40 25.77 21.55 -23.02
CA ARG A 40 26.70 20.46 -22.67
C ARG A 40 25.98 19.13 -22.38
N VAL A 41 24.84 19.19 -21.70
CA VAL A 41 24.04 18.00 -21.36
C VAL A 41 23.27 17.50 -22.58
N GLN A 42 22.80 18.40 -23.43
CA GLN A 42 22.19 18.08 -24.72
C GLN A 42 23.17 17.33 -25.62
N ALA A 43 24.37 17.86 -25.83
CA ALA A 43 25.41 17.22 -26.62
C ALA A 43 25.77 15.83 -26.06
N ALA A 44 25.94 15.69 -24.74
CA ALA A 44 26.18 14.41 -24.10
C ALA A 44 25.01 13.43 -24.27
N SER A 45 23.77 13.91 -24.23
CA SER A 45 22.57 13.07 -24.40
C SER A 45 22.44 12.57 -25.84
N VAL A 46 22.76 13.41 -26.83
CA VAL A 46 22.80 13.05 -28.26
C VAL A 46 23.92 12.04 -28.52
N ALA A 47 25.12 12.28 -27.98
CA ALA A 47 26.24 11.34 -28.09
C ALA A 47 25.90 9.97 -27.49
N ALA A 48 25.26 9.94 -26.31
CA ALA A 48 24.81 8.70 -25.68
C ALA A 48 23.69 8.00 -26.49
N ALA A 49 22.78 8.76 -27.09
CA ALA A 49 21.73 8.21 -27.94
C ALA A 49 22.30 7.52 -29.19
N HIS A 50 23.31 8.14 -29.82
CA HIS A 50 24.04 7.54 -30.94
C HIS A 50 24.83 6.30 -30.51
N ALA A 51 25.60 6.40 -29.41
CA ALA A 51 26.43 5.30 -28.90
C ALA A 51 25.61 4.06 -28.49
N THR A 52 24.33 4.24 -28.15
CA THR A 52 23.42 3.14 -27.78
C THR A 52 22.40 2.80 -28.88
N ALA A 53 22.58 3.34 -30.09
CA ALA A 53 21.71 3.14 -31.25
C ALA A 53 20.22 3.32 -30.92
N LYS A 54 19.86 4.46 -30.31
CA LYS A 54 18.45 4.76 -30.01
C LYS A 54 17.67 5.01 -31.29
N SER A 55 16.62 4.20 -31.50
CA SER A 55 15.61 4.46 -32.53
C SER A 55 14.74 5.67 -32.16
N LEU A 56 14.07 6.23 -33.16
CA LEU A 56 13.14 7.36 -32.98
C LEU A 56 12.06 7.04 -31.94
N ASP A 57 11.48 5.84 -31.97
CA ASP A 57 10.47 5.39 -31.01
C ASP A 57 10.99 5.39 -29.57
N LYS A 58 12.25 5.01 -29.37
CA LYS A 58 12.88 5.02 -28.05
C LYS A 58 13.09 6.46 -27.56
N LEU A 59 13.45 7.40 -28.44
CA LEU A 59 13.58 8.81 -28.09
C LEU A 59 12.21 9.44 -27.77
N LEU A 60 11.17 9.11 -28.55
CA LEU A 60 9.79 9.53 -28.25
C LEU A 60 9.31 8.98 -26.90
N LEU A 61 9.66 7.73 -26.58
CA LEU A 61 9.37 7.14 -25.28
C LEU A 61 10.06 7.90 -24.15
N ILE A 62 11.34 8.27 -24.31
CA ILE A 62 12.09 9.08 -23.34
C ILE A 62 11.35 10.40 -23.10
N GLU A 63 10.98 11.12 -24.16
CA GLU A 63 10.24 12.38 -24.03
C GLU A 63 8.87 12.19 -23.37
N LYS A 64 8.19 11.07 -23.61
CA LYS A 64 6.94 10.72 -22.92
C LYS A 64 7.14 10.54 -21.42
N GLN A 65 8.27 9.97 -20.97
CA GLN A 65 8.57 9.85 -19.54
C GLN A 65 9.02 11.17 -18.92
N VAL A 66 9.87 11.93 -19.61
CA VAL A 66 10.34 13.26 -19.14
C VAL A 66 9.19 14.22 -18.89
N LYS A 67 8.12 14.15 -19.70
CA LYS A 67 6.89 14.95 -19.48
C LYS A 67 6.24 14.72 -18.11
N LYS A 68 6.39 13.53 -17.52
CA LYS A 68 5.82 13.17 -16.21
C LYS A 68 6.55 13.78 -15.01
N LEU A 69 7.72 14.36 -15.24
CA LEU A 69 8.42 15.10 -14.18
C LEU A 69 7.65 16.38 -13.83
N LYS A 70 7.35 16.54 -12.54
CA LYS A 70 6.75 17.78 -11.99
C LYS A 70 7.78 18.91 -11.99
N ASN A 71 9.01 18.64 -11.56
CA ASN A 71 10.10 19.60 -11.59
C ASN A 71 10.86 19.56 -12.95
N LYS A 72 10.69 20.60 -13.77
CA LYS A 72 11.30 20.67 -15.11
C LYS A 72 12.82 20.84 -15.12
N LYS A 73 13.46 21.23 -14.00
CA LYS A 73 14.93 21.28 -13.89
C LYS A 73 15.58 19.91 -14.10
N ASN A 74 14.87 18.84 -13.73
CA ASN A 74 15.36 17.46 -13.84
C ASN A 74 15.21 16.85 -15.24
N ALA A 75 14.60 17.57 -16.19
CA ALA A 75 14.33 17.05 -17.52
C ALA A 75 15.62 16.68 -18.30
N TRP A 76 16.63 17.54 -18.29
CA TRP A 76 17.91 17.26 -18.97
C TRP A 76 18.76 16.19 -18.28
N PRO A 77 18.90 16.19 -16.93
CA PRO A 77 19.47 15.07 -16.20
C PRO A 77 18.79 13.73 -16.55
N MET A 78 17.45 13.69 -16.60
CA MET A 78 16.70 12.48 -16.96
C MET A 78 17.01 12.02 -18.38
N ARG A 79 17.03 12.93 -19.37
CA ARG A 79 17.37 12.60 -20.76
C ARG A 79 18.75 11.96 -20.87
N LYS A 80 19.77 12.55 -20.22
CA LYS A 80 21.14 12.03 -20.24
C LYS A 80 21.22 10.60 -19.72
N VAL A 81 20.51 10.30 -18.63
CA VAL A 81 20.49 8.94 -18.07
C VAL A 81 19.77 7.98 -19.02
N LEU A 82 18.57 8.34 -19.48
CA LEU A 82 17.74 7.45 -20.30
C LEU A 82 18.31 7.19 -21.70
N THR A 83 19.01 8.16 -22.30
CA THR A 83 19.68 7.92 -23.59
C THR A 83 20.89 7.01 -23.45
N ALA A 84 21.49 6.88 -22.25
CA ALA A 84 22.63 5.99 -21.99
C ALA A 84 22.22 4.54 -21.63
N VAL A 85 20.97 4.29 -21.24
CA VAL A 85 20.48 2.94 -20.90
C VAL A 85 20.66 1.99 -22.08
N ARG A 86 21.34 0.85 -21.93
CA ARG A 86 21.39 -0.19 -22.97
C ARG A 86 20.17 -1.12 -22.86
N GLY A 87 19.69 -1.63 -23.99
CA GLY A 87 18.58 -2.59 -24.03
C GLY A 87 17.30 -2.12 -24.74
N HIS A 88 16.17 -2.72 -24.35
CA HIS A 88 14.88 -2.55 -25.00
C HIS A 88 14.03 -1.46 -24.31
N ALA A 89 12.83 -1.19 -24.85
CA ALA A 89 11.95 -0.15 -24.33
C ALA A 89 11.53 -0.37 -22.86
N GLY A 90 11.49 -1.63 -22.40
CA GLY A 90 11.18 -1.98 -21.00
C GLY A 90 12.20 -1.45 -20.01
N ASP A 91 13.50 -1.51 -20.35
CA ASP A 91 14.59 -1.04 -19.48
C ASP A 91 14.56 0.48 -19.31
N ILE A 92 14.25 1.20 -20.40
CA ILE A 92 14.03 2.65 -20.37
C ILE A 92 12.85 3.00 -19.47
N ARG A 93 11.74 2.24 -19.52
CA ARG A 93 10.58 2.49 -18.65
C ARG A 93 10.89 2.23 -17.18
N ARG A 94 11.61 1.15 -16.88
CA ARG A 94 12.00 0.78 -15.52
C ARG A 94 12.89 1.86 -14.90
N GLU A 95 13.90 2.29 -15.64
CA GLU A 95 14.80 3.35 -15.18
C GLU A 95 14.09 4.70 -15.08
N ALA A 96 13.21 5.03 -16.03
CA ALA A 96 12.41 6.24 -15.96
C ALA A 96 11.48 6.25 -14.74
N LYS A 97 10.86 5.12 -14.40
CA LYS A 97 10.02 4.99 -13.20
C LYS A 97 10.82 5.29 -11.94
N ARG A 98 12.00 4.68 -11.80
CA ARG A 98 12.93 4.92 -10.68
C ARG A 98 13.28 6.40 -10.52
N LEU A 99 13.60 7.09 -11.63
CA LEU A 99 13.92 8.53 -11.61
C LEU A 99 12.71 9.39 -11.28
N ILE A 100 11.53 9.06 -11.80
CA ILE A 100 10.28 9.80 -11.52
C ILE A 100 9.92 9.69 -10.04
N GLU A 101 9.99 8.50 -9.45
CA GLU A 101 9.71 8.28 -8.03
C GLU A 101 10.71 9.02 -7.15
N ALA A 102 11.99 9.05 -7.52
CA ALA A 102 13.02 9.74 -6.75
C ALA A 102 12.99 11.27 -6.90
N TRP A 103 12.53 11.81 -8.04
CA TRP A 103 12.68 13.23 -8.37
C TRP A 103 11.38 14.03 -8.45
N ASN A 104 10.23 13.37 -8.48
CA ASN A 104 8.99 14.07 -8.24
C ASN A 104 8.88 14.31 -6.73
N PRO A 105 8.58 15.55 -6.30
CA PRO A 105 8.27 15.78 -4.90
C PRO A 105 7.11 14.84 -4.52
N HIS A 106 7.22 14.20 -3.36
CA HIS A 106 6.05 13.62 -2.71
C HIS A 106 5.03 14.75 -2.61
N VAL A 107 3.95 14.62 -3.36
CA VAL A 107 2.84 15.56 -3.27
C VAL A 107 1.99 14.99 -2.17
N ASP A 108 1.68 15.84 -1.20
CA ASP A 108 0.71 15.51 -0.16
C ASP A 108 -0.53 14.93 -0.83
N GLU A 109 -1.04 13.84 -0.27
CA GLU A 109 -2.17 13.12 -0.86
C GLU A 109 -3.38 14.05 -0.94
N ASP A 110 -4.14 13.94 -2.03
CA ASP A 110 -5.38 14.71 -2.20
C ASP A 110 -6.37 14.27 -1.12
N THR A 111 -6.66 15.17 -0.18
CA THR A 111 -7.54 14.94 0.97
C THR A 111 -9.01 15.25 0.66
N ASP A 112 -9.34 15.67 -0.58
CA ASP A 112 -10.72 15.91 -0.99
C ASP A 112 -11.51 14.58 -1.05
N ALA A 113 -12.29 14.34 0.00
CA ALA A 113 -13.14 13.16 0.13
C ALA A 113 -14.58 13.39 -0.38
N THR A 114 -14.83 14.50 -1.09
CA THR A 114 -16.17 14.88 -1.54
C THR A 114 -16.77 13.82 -2.48
N PRO A 115 -17.91 13.20 -2.14
CA PRO A 115 -18.54 12.22 -3.01
C PRO A 115 -19.03 12.83 -4.33
N LYS A 116 -18.73 12.17 -5.45
CA LYS A 116 -19.17 12.51 -6.80
C LYS A 116 -19.86 11.31 -7.43
N ALA A 117 -21.04 11.53 -8.02
CA ALA A 117 -21.78 10.50 -8.74
C ALA A 117 -21.99 10.92 -10.20
N HIS A 118 -21.66 10.01 -11.12
CA HIS A 118 -21.86 10.20 -12.55
C HIS A 118 -22.75 9.08 -13.10
N PHE A 119 -23.79 9.48 -13.83
CA PHE A 119 -24.69 8.56 -14.52
C PHE A 119 -24.46 8.64 -16.02
N CYS A 120 -24.36 7.50 -16.69
CA CYS A 120 -24.34 7.46 -18.16
C CYS A 120 -25.14 6.29 -18.73
N ASP A 121 -25.78 6.52 -19.87
CA ASP A 121 -26.60 5.53 -20.55
C ASP A 121 -25.73 4.58 -21.38
N VAL A 122 -26.02 3.29 -21.33
CA VAL A 122 -25.34 2.30 -22.16
C VAL A 122 -26.10 2.15 -23.47
N LYS A 123 -25.51 2.66 -24.56
CA LYS A 123 -26.11 2.70 -25.90
C LYS A 123 -26.75 1.36 -26.29
N ASN A 124 -27.96 1.44 -26.85
CA ASN A 124 -28.75 0.30 -27.36
C ASN A 124 -29.08 -0.76 -26.29
N THR A 125 -29.18 -0.38 -25.02
CA THR A 125 -29.62 -1.28 -23.94
C THR A 125 -30.50 -0.53 -22.95
N LEU A 126 -31.26 -1.27 -22.14
CA LEU A 126 -32.02 -0.71 -21.00
C LEU A 126 -31.14 -0.51 -19.75
N ARG A 127 -29.81 -0.45 -19.90
CA ARG A 127 -28.86 -0.36 -18.79
C ARG A 127 -28.33 1.07 -18.65
N ARG A 128 -28.18 1.51 -17.40
CA ARG A 128 -27.47 2.74 -17.04
C ARG A 128 -26.31 2.40 -16.13
N LYS A 129 -25.21 3.13 -16.26
CA LYS A 129 -24.03 3.01 -15.42
C LYS A 129 -24.05 4.11 -14.36
N LEU A 130 -23.81 3.74 -13.12
CA LEU A 130 -23.44 4.64 -12.03
C LEU A 130 -21.93 4.50 -11.79
N VAL A 131 -21.22 5.62 -11.78
CA VAL A 131 -19.86 5.74 -11.27
C VAL A 131 -19.93 6.60 -10.02
N LEU A 132 -19.60 6.02 -8.88
CA LEU A 132 -19.53 6.72 -7.60
C LEU A 132 -18.06 6.81 -7.18
N GLU A 133 -17.60 8.03 -6.97
CA GLU A 133 -16.31 8.37 -6.38
C GLU A 133 -16.61 8.95 -4.99
N ALA A 134 -15.95 8.47 -3.95
CA ALA A 134 -16.13 8.92 -2.58
C ALA A 134 -14.89 8.50 -1.76
N ASP A 135 -14.89 8.76 -0.46
CA ASP A 135 -13.78 8.39 0.41
C ASP A 135 -13.47 6.88 0.33
N GLU A 136 -12.17 6.59 0.26
CA GLU A 136 -11.63 5.24 0.03
C GLU A 136 -12.18 4.23 1.05
N HIS A 137 -12.28 4.64 2.32
CA HIS A 137 -12.77 3.80 3.41
C HIS A 137 -14.25 3.42 3.24
N THR A 138 -15.13 4.40 3.01
CA THR A 138 -16.57 4.14 2.85
C THR A 138 -16.85 3.19 1.69
N LEU A 139 -16.27 3.43 0.51
CA LEU A 139 -16.49 2.55 -0.64
C LEU A 139 -15.91 1.16 -0.42
N ARG A 140 -14.78 1.04 0.28
CA ARG A 140 -14.17 -0.25 0.63
C ARG A 140 -15.05 -1.06 1.59
N GLN A 141 -15.61 -0.42 2.62
CA GLN A 141 -16.53 -1.07 3.54
C GLN A 141 -17.79 -1.56 2.81
N LYS A 142 -18.36 -0.72 1.94
CA LYS A 142 -19.54 -1.09 1.13
C LYS A 142 -19.25 -2.22 0.15
N GLU A 143 -18.06 -2.24 -0.45
CA GLU A 143 -17.61 -3.36 -1.29
C GLU A 143 -17.53 -4.65 -0.47
N LEU A 144 -16.97 -4.60 0.74
CA LEU A 144 -16.85 -5.77 1.62
C LEU A 144 -18.21 -6.31 2.05
N GLU A 145 -19.15 -5.43 2.41
CA GLU A 145 -20.54 -5.78 2.71
C GLU A 145 -21.20 -6.47 1.50
N ALA A 146 -21.05 -5.90 0.31
CA ALA A 146 -21.60 -6.46 -0.93
C ALA A 146 -21.02 -7.85 -1.24
N ARG A 147 -19.72 -8.05 -1.05
CA ARG A 147 -19.07 -9.35 -1.26
C ARG A 147 -19.57 -10.40 -0.26
N LYS A 148 -19.72 -10.05 1.01
CA LYS A 148 -20.29 -10.95 2.03
C LYS A 148 -21.73 -11.33 1.70
N LEU A 149 -22.54 -10.36 1.26
CA LEU A 149 -23.92 -10.60 0.83
C LEU A 149 -23.99 -11.51 -0.40
N ALA A 150 -23.15 -11.25 -1.41
CA ALA A 150 -23.05 -12.07 -2.61
C ALA A 150 -22.75 -13.54 -2.28
N GLN A 151 -21.77 -13.78 -1.40
CA GLN A 151 -21.40 -15.11 -0.94
C GLN A 151 -22.54 -15.78 -0.15
N LYS A 152 -23.19 -15.05 0.76
CA LYS A 152 -24.26 -15.57 1.61
C LYS A 152 -25.50 -15.97 0.80
N CYS A 153 -25.85 -15.17 -0.20
CA CYS A 153 -27.07 -15.37 -0.99
C CYS A 153 -26.84 -16.14 -2.31
N GLY A 154 -25.59 -16.46 -2.66
CA GLY A 154 -25.26 -17.13 -3.92
C GLY A 154 -25.55 -16.28 -5.16
N ILE A 155 -25.45 -14.96 -5.05
CA ILE A 155 -25.73 -14.00 -6.12
C ILE A 155 -24.44 -13.35 -6.62
N THR A 156 -24.49 -12.69 -7.78
CA THR A 156 -23.37 -11.91 -8.30
C THR A 156 -23.08 -10.68 -7.44
N LEU A 157 -21.84 -10.16 -7.51
CA LEU A 157 -21.48 -8.92 -6.82
C LEU A 157 -22.37 -7.74 -7.27
N GLY A 158 -22.72 -7.69 -8.57
CA GLY A 158 -23.61 -6.64 -9.10
C GLY A 158 -24.99 -6.67 -8.46
N GLU A 159 -25.60 -7.86 -8.34
CA GLU A 159 -26.89 -8.04 -7.68
C GLU A 159 -26.82 -7.70 -6.18
N ALA A 160 -25.72 -8.04 -5.51
CA ALA A 160 -25.52 -7.69 -4.10
C ALA A 160 -25.38 -6.17 -3.90
N VAL A 161 -24.61 -5.48 -4.76
CA VAL A 161 -24.48 -4.01 -4.72
C VAL A 161 -25.82 -3.33 -4.99
N VAL A 162 -26.59 -3.81 -5.99
CA VAL A 162 -27.93 -3.28 -6.28
C VAL A 162 -28.87 -3.46 -5.09
N LYS A 163 -28.87 -4.63 -4.44
CA LYS A 163 -29.65 -4.85 -3.22
C LYS A 163 -29.28 -3.89 -2.10
N LEU A 164 -27.99 -3.68 -1.86
CA LEU A 164 -27.54 -2.75 -0.82
C LEU A 164 -27.90 -1.28 -1.13
N LEU A 165 -27.91 -0.89 -2.41
CA LEU A 165 -28.29 0.46 -2.85
C LEU A 165 -29.80 0.70 -2.81
N VAL A 166 -30.63 -0.31 -3.10
CA VAL A 166 -32.08 -0.17 -3.27
C VAL A 166 -32.85 -0.50 -2.00
N GLU A 167 -32.49 -1.59 -1.31
CA GLU A 167 -33.26 -2.12 -0.17
C GLU A 167 -32.77 -1.56 1.18
N GLY A 168 -31.59 -0.92 1.19
CA GLY A 168 -30.93 -0.48 2.41
C GLY A 168 -30.31 -1.66 3.17
N GLY A 169 -28.99 -1.70 3.27
CA GLY A 169 -28.29 -2.72 4.05
C GLY A 169 -28.19 -2.37 5.54
N PRO A 170 -28.22 -3.34 6.46
CA PRO A 170 -27.87 -3.08 7.85
C PRO A 170 -26.44 -2.53 7.91
N VAL A 171 -26.28 -1.34 8.48
CA VAL A 171 -24.96 -0.77 8.78
C VAL A 171 -24.39 -1.56 9.95
N ALA A 172 -23.58 -2.58 9.68
CA ALA A 172 -22.81 -3.20 10.74
C ALA A 172 -21.76 -2.16 11.20
N PRO A 173 -21.65 -1.84 12.50
CA PRO A 173 -20.60 -0.95 12.97
C PRO A 173 -19.24 -1.58 12.64
N ALA A 174 -18.52 -0.96 11.71
CA ALA A 174 -17.20 -1.40 11.31
C ALA A 174 -16.23 -1.12 12.46
N ARG A 175 -15.71 -2.18 13.10
CA ARG A 175 -14.63 -2.06 14.08
C ARG A 175 -13.32 -1.87 13.32
N THR A 176 -12.92 -0.62 13.15
CA THR A 176 -11.69 -0.29 12.42
C THR A 176 -10.58 0.11 13.40
N THR A 177 -9.43 -0.55 13.32
CA THR A 177 -8.22 -0.15 14.06
C THR A 177 -7.41 0.82 13.22
N ILE A 178 -7.00 1.93 13.83
CA ILE A 178 -6.25 3.04 13.22
C ILE A 178 -4.76 2.88 13.54
N ILE A 179 -3.92 3.00 12.52
CA ILE A 179 -2.46 2.95 12.61
C ILE A 179 -1.92 4.37 12.41
N VAL A 180 -1.31 4.93 13.46
CA VAL A 180 -0.65 6.24 13.41
C VAL A 180 0.86 6.02 13.37
N GLY A 181 1.49 6.42 12.26
CA GLY A 181 2.95 6.40 12.14
C GLY A 181 3.61 7.49 13.00
N LEU A 182 4.86 7.25 13.43
CA LEU A 182 5.60 8.15 14.33
C LEU A 182 5.68 9.59 13.82
N GLU A 183 5.92 9.82 12.53
CA GLU A 183 5.99 11.18 11.95
C GLU A 183 4.66 11.94 12.09
N ALA A 184 3.53 11.27 11.86
CA ALA A 184 2.21 11.84 12.09
C ALA A 184 1.95 12.07 13.59
N GLY A 185 2.39 11.15 14.46
CA GLY A 185 2.33 11.31 15.91
C GLY A 185 3.09 12.55 16.42
N THR A 186 4.30 12.79 15.90
CA THR A 186 5.13 13.94 16.29
C THR A 186 4.53 15.27 15.82
N LYS A 187 3.92 15.30 14.62
CA LYS A 187 3.21 16.48 14.09
C LYS A 187 2.02 16.86 14.98
N ILE A 188 1.24 15.87 15.43
CA ILE A 188 0.13 16.06 16.37
C ILE A 188 0.62 16.62 17.72
N GLU A 189 1.68 16.04 18.29
CA GLU A 189 2.24 16.47 19.58
C GLU A 189 2.74 17.92 19.54
N ARG A 190 3.28 18.35 18.40
CA ARG A 190 3.84 19.70 18.20
C ARG A 190 2.83 20.73 17.69
N GLY A 191 1.60 20.30 17.35
CA GLY A 191 0.60 21.17 16.73
C GLY A 191 1.02 21.68 15.34
N GLU A 192 1.81 20.89 14.61
CA GLU A 192 2.36 21.25 13.30
C GLU A 192 1.53 20.59 12.16
N GLY A 193 0.93 21.40 11.28
CA GLY A 193 0.16 20.95 10.12
C GLY A 193 -1.36 21.03 10.31
N ASP A 194 -2.10 21.22 9.21
CA ASP A 194 -3.55 21.42 9.24
C ASP A 194 -4.35 20.11 9.42
N ASP A 195 -3.80 18.96 8.98
CA ASP A 195 -4.41 17.63 9.13
C ASP A 195 -3.35 16.50 8.98
N ILE A 196 -3.66 15.29 9.44
CA ILE A 196 -2.81 14.07 9.33
C ILE A 196 -3.49 13.02 8.46
N ILE A 197 -2.75 12.07 7.88
CA ILE A 197 -3.31 10.89 7.21
C ILE A 197 -2.96 9.64 8.01
N VAL A 198 -3.98 8.84 8.33
CA VAL A 198 -3.85 7.59 9.11
C VAL A 198 -4.29 6.40 8.28
N GLY A 199 -3.55 5.29 8.40
CA GLY A 199 -3.87 4.03 7.73
C GLY A 199 -4.82 3.17 8.57
N LEU A 200 -5.73 2.45 7.92
CA LEU A 200 -6.70 1.59 8.56
C LEU A 200 -6.46 0.11 8.22
N THR A 201 -6.89 -0.75 9.13
CA THR A 201 -6.74 -2.22 9.02
C THR A 201 -7.55 -2.88 7.91
N ASP A 202 -8.45 -2.15 7.26
CA ASP A 202 -9.19 -2.60 6.08
C ASP A 202 -8.51 -2.21 4.75
N GLY A 203 -7.35 -1.56 4.83
CA GLY A 203 -6.53 -1.14 3.70
C GLY A 203 -6.82 0.29 3.20
N SER A 204 -7.70 1.03 3.87
CA SER A 204 -8.02 2.42 3.52
C SER A 204 -7.26 3.45 4.36
N ARG A 205 -7.41 4.73 4.03
CA ARG A 205 -6.80 5.87 4.75
C ARG A 205 -7.87 6.90 5.12
N LEU A 206 -7.64 7.65 6.20
CA LEU A 206 -8.48 8.78 6.64
C LEU A 206 -7.64 9.96 7.07
N THR A 207 -8.26 11.14 7.12
CA THR A 207 -7.65 12.31 7.74
C THR A 207 -7.84 12.32 9.27
N GLY A 208 -7.07 13.15 10.00
CA GLY A 208 -7.22 13.38 11.43
C GLY A 208 -8.57 14.01 11.81
N ALA A 209 -9.08 14.92 10.98
CA ALA A 209 -10.41 15.49 11.14
C ALA A 209 -11.52 14.42 10.98
N GLN A 210 -11.43 13.59 9.94
CA GLN A 210 -12.35 12.46 9.71
C GLN A 210 -12.25 11.41 10.82
N LEU A 211 -11.06 11.22 11.37
CA LEU A 211 -10.83 10.38 12.54
C LEU A 211 -11.50 10.96 13.79
N ALA A 212 -11.36 12.26 14.07
CA ALA A 212 -11.98 12.91 15.22
C ALA A 212 -13.51 12.82 15.15
N GLU A 213 -14.09 13.18 14.00
CA GLU A 213 -15.52 13.10 13.75
C GLU A 213 -16.08 11.68 13.99
N ARG A 214 -15.36 10.64 13.53
CA ARG A 214 -15.78 9.23 13.68
C ARG A 214 -15.44 8.62 15.05
N ALA A 215 -14.33 9.02 15.68
CA ALA A 215 -13.94 8.56 17.02
C ALA A 215 -14.91 9.02 18.11
N PHE A 216 -15.60 10.15 17.89
CA PHE A 216 -16.66 10.63 18.77
C PHE A 216 -18.05 10.06 18.43
N LEU A 217 -18.22 9.41 17.27
CA LEU A 217 -19.52 8.90 16.83
C LEU A 217 -19.81 7.44 17.20
N ASP A 218 -18.83 6.51 17.26
CA ASP A 218 -19.03 5.17 17.88
C ASP A 218 -17.75 4.29 17.85
N ALA A 219 -17.20 3.98 19.03
CA ALA A 219 -16.43 2.75 19.34
C ALA A 219 -15.11 2.38 18.59
N GLY A 220 -14.22 3.33 18.31
CA GLY A 220 -12.83 3.04 17.87
C GLY A 220 -11.84 2.76 19.02
N HIS A 221 -10.79 1.97 18.80
CA HIS A 221 -9.68 1.75 19.76
C HIS A 221 -8.34 2.24 19.18
N VAL A 222 -7.59 3.05 19.94
CA VAL A 222 -6.24 3.51 19.60
C VAL A 222 -5.20 2.67 20.38
N VAL A 223 -4.17 2.16 19.69
CA VAL A 223 -3.11 1.31 20.28
C VAL A 223 -1.74 1.87 19.92
N LEU A 224 -0.85 2.01 20.92
CA LEU A 224 0.55 2.43 20.75
C LEU A 224 1.48 1.20 20.71
N VAL A 225 2.38 1.15 19.73
CA VAL A 225 3.32 0.04 19.49
C VAL A 225 4.76 0.55 19.55
N HIS A 226 5.60 -0.09 20.37
CA HIS A 226 7.01 0.22 20.50
C HIS A 226 7.86 -0.56 19.46
N PRO A 227 8.83 0.07 18.79
CA PRO A 227 9.56 -0.49 17.63
C PRO A 227 10.35 -1.78 17.88
N VAL A 228 10.69 -2.06 19.14
CA VAL A 228 11.48 -3.24 19.50
C VAL A 228 10.70 -4.20 20.39
N GLU A 229 9.74 -3.68 21.14
CA GLU A 229 9.08 -4.41 22.22
C GLU A 229 7.67 -4.86 21.87
N GLY A 230 7.07 -4.31 20.81
CA GLY A 230 5.69 -4.58 20.44
C GLY A 230 4.70 -3.68 21.19
N ALA A 231 3.46 -4.11 21.33
CA ALA A 231 2.43 -3.28 21.98
C ALA A 231 2.71 -3.09 23.48
N VAL A 232 2.55 -1.85 23.97
CA VAL A 232 2.99 -1.44 25.32
C VAL A 232 1.93 -1.79 26.39
N ASP A 233 2.40 -2.30 27.54
CA ASP A 233 1.62 -3.04 28.52
C ASP A 233 0.85 -2.22 29.60
N VAL A 234 -0.10 -2.90 30.23
CA VAL A 234 -0.68 -2.60 31.56
C VAL A 234 -0.40 -3.81 32.48
N TYR A 235 0.24 -3.57 33.62
CA TYR A 235 0.82 -4.59 34.52
C TYR A 235 -0.20 -5.52 35.20
N ARG A 236 0.31 -6.58 35.85
CA ARG A 236 -0.39 -7.79 36.35
C ARG A 236 -1.46 -7.53 37.43
N PHE A 237 -2.74 -7.74 37.10
CA PHE A 237 -3.84 -7.74 38.09
C PHE A 237 -4.89 -8.86 37.93
N LYS A 238 -5.02 -9.52 36.77
CA LYS A 238 -6.04 -10.56 36.50
C LYS A 238 -5.54 -11.66 35.54
N ARG A 239 -6.12 -12.86 35.63
CA ARG A 239 -5.78 -14.03 34.77
C ARG A 239 -6.19 -13.83 33.32
N THR A 240 -7.35 -13.23 33.07
CA THR A 240 -7.91 -13.10 31.71
C THR A 240 -7.40 -11.85 31.03
N ALA A 241 -6.92 -11.98 29.78
CA ALA A 241 -6.52 -10.84 28.96
C ALA A 241 -7.71 -9.87 28.77
N THR A 242 -7.44 -8.59 29.01
CA THR A 242 -8.42 -7.51 28.76
C THR A 242 -8.72 -7.40 27.26
N VAL A 243 -9.80 -6.72 26.90
CA VAL A 243 -10.13 -6.46 25.48
C VAL A 243 -8.96 -5.78 24.75
N LYS A 244 -8.33 -4.79 25.39
CA LYS A 244 -7.12 -4.13 24.87
C LYS A 244 -5.98 -5.11 24.62
N GLN A 245 -5.70 -5.99 25.59
CA GLN A 245 -4.62 -6.96 25.45
C GLN A 245 -4.90 -8.02 24.37
N ARG A 246 -6.17 -8.40 24.19
CA ARG A 246 -6.59 -9.29 23.12
C ARG A 246 -6.37 -8.65 21.75
N ILE A 247 -6.75 -7.39 21.59
CA ILE A 247 -6.53 -6.63 20.35
C ILE A 247 -5.03 -6.53 20.04
N MET A 248 -4.22 -6.14 21.03
CA MET A 248 -2.77 -6.03 20.90
C MET A 248 -2.09 -7.37 20.52
N ALA A 249 -2.44 -8.47 21.19
CA ALA A 249 -1.86 -9.79 20.89
C ALA A 249 -2.21 -10.29 19.48
N LYS A 250 -3.43 -9.97 18.98
CA LYS A 250 -3.84 -10.28 17.60
C LYS A 250 -3.14 -9.39 16.57
N ALA A 251 -2.86 -8.13 16.90
CA ALA A 251 -2.10 -7.23 16.03
C ALA A 251 -0.65 -7.71 15.85
N GLU A 252 0.00 -8.22 16.91
CA GLU A 252 1.35 -8.78 16.82
C GLU A 252 1.41 -10.12 16.09
N SER A 253 0.33 -10.89 16.11
CA SER A 253 0.24 -12.20 15.47
C SER A 253 -1.16 -12.35 14.85
N PRO A 254 -1.35 -11.97 13.56
CA PRO A 254 -2.67 -11.90 12.91
C PRO A 254 -3.28 -13.28 12.60
N MET A 255 -2.55 -14.35 12.90
CA MET A 255 -3.04 -15.73 12.88
C MET A 255 -2.57 -16.46 14.12
N CYS A 256 -3.04 -17.69 14.28
CA CYS A 256 -2.49 -18.61 15.26
C CYS A 256 -0.95 -18.61 15.18
N ALA A 257 -0.32 -18.28 16.29
CA ALA A 257 1.14 -18.14 16.37
C ALA A 257 1.89 -19.48 16.25
N TRP A 258 1.17 -20.60 16.21
CA TRP A 258 1.75 -21.92 16.04
C TRP A 258 2.29 -22.10 14.60
N PRO A 259 3.52 -22.60 14.41
CA PRO A 259 4.10 -22.81 13.08
C PRO A 259 3.20 -23.66 12.16
N GLY A 260 2.97 -23.18 10.94
CA GLY A 260 2.19 -23.88 9.92
C GLY A 260 0.67 -23.80 10.08
N CYS A 261 0.15 -23.14 11.12
CA CYS A 261 -1.29 -22.97 11.28
C CYS A 261 -1.82 -21.78 10.45
N THR A 262 -2.96 -21.96 9.77
CA THR A 262 -3.59 -20.92 8.95
C THR A 262 -4.83 -20.29 9.60
N LYS A 263 -5.16 -20.66 10.84
CA LYS A 263 -6.35 -20.15 11.54
C LYS A 263 -6.17 -18.65 11.83
N PRO A 264 -7.13 -17.78 11.46
CA PRO A 264 -7.04 -16.35 11.74
C PRO A 264 -7.10 -16.07 13.24
N ALA A 265 -6.43 -15.01 13.69
CA ALA A 265 -6.36 -14.66 15.10
C ALA A 265 -7.74 -14.29 15.69
N ASP A 266 -8.70 -13.92 14.86
CA ASP A 266 -10.08 -13.66 15.29
C ASP A 266 -10.83 -14.90 15.77
N GLU A 267 -10.42 -16.07 15.30
CA GLU A 267 -10.94 -17.36 15.75
C GLU A 267 -10.01 -18.03 16.77
N CYS A 268 -9.04 -17.28 17.30
CA CYS A 268 -8.08 -17.74 18.28
C CYS A 268 -8.41 -17.26 19.70
N GLU A 269 -8.02 -18.08 20.67
CA GLU A 269 -7.97 -17.75 22.08
C GLU A 269 -6.63 -17.09 22.40
N ILE A 270 -6.55 -16.32 23.48
CA ILE A 270 -5.29 -15.75 23.94
C ILE A 270 -4.63 -16.70 24.92
N ASN A 271 -3.49 -17.25 24.51
CA ASN A 271 -2.67 -18.15 25.31
C ASN A 271 -1.59 -17.37 26.06
N HIS A 272 -1.29 -17.81 27.29
CA HIS A 272 -0.08 -17.41 27.99
C HIS A 272 1.09 -18.30 27.58
N ASN A 273 2.15 -17.71 27.03
CA ASN A 273 3.35 -18.43 26.58
C ASN A 273 4.10 -19.08 27.75
N ILE A 274 4.20 -18.36 28.86
CA ILE A 274 4.48 -18.89 30.20
C ILE A 274 3.12 -19.07 30.88
N PRO A 275 2.69 -20.29 31.22
CA PRO A 275 1.36 -20.52 31.77
C PRO A 275 1.08 -19.67 33.02
N TRP A 276 -0.15 -19.16 33.14
CA TRP A 276 -0.58 -18.40 34.33
C TRP A 276 -0.34 -19.18 35.63
N LYS A 277 -0.64 -20.49 35.63
CA LYS A 277 -0.41 -21.39 36.78
C LYS A 277 1.06 -21.54 37.17
N ALA A 278 1.98 -21.26 36.23
CA ALA A 278 3.42 -21.27 36.44
C ALA A 278 3.97 -19.85 36.75
N GLY A 279 3.08 -18.91 37.07
CA GLY A 279 3.46 -17.54 37.42
C GLY A 279 3.58 -16.58 36.23
N GLY A 280 3.24 -16.99 35.01
CA GLY A 280 3.33 -16.11 33.83
C GLY A 280 2.40 -14.89 33.93
N PRO A 281 2.86 -13.68 33.57
CA PRO A 281 2.04 -12.46 33.63
C PRO A 281 1.02 -12.42 32.49
N THR A 282 -0.12 -11.75 32.70
CA THR A 282 -1.10 -11.46 31.63
C THR A 282 -0.72 -10.15 30.97
N ASN A 283 0.39 -10.19 30.23
CA ASN A 283 1.07 -9.05 29.59
C ASN A 283 1.38 -9.40 28.14
N ILE A 284 1.39 -8.44 27.22
CA ILE A 284 1.58 -8.68 25.79
C ILE A 284 2.84 -9.47 25.47
N ALA A 285 3.95 -9.19 26.17
CA ALA A 285 5.19 -9.97 26.04
C ALA A 285 5.00 -11.48 26.29
N ASN A 286 3.96 -11.87 27.04
CA ASN A 286 3.63 -13.23 27.40
C ASN A 286 2.33 -13.77 26.74
N LEU A 287 1.65 -13.01 25.87
CA LEU A 287 0.35 -13.40 25.30
C LEU A 287 0.45 -13.63 23.79
N SER A 288 0.03 -14.80 23.30
CA SER A 288 -0.03 -15.08 21.87
C SER A 288 -1.38 -15.69 21.47
N PRO A 289 -1.94 -15.31 20.32
CA PRO A 289 -3.19 -15.90 19.84
C PRO A 289 -2.94 -17.33 19.34
N LEU A 290 -3.74 -18.28 19.81
CA LEU A 290 -3.73 -19.68 19.36
C LEU A 290 -5.15 -20.18 19.09
N CYS A 291 -5.34 -21.00 18.05
CA CYS A 291 -6.61 -21.68 17.85
C CYS A 291 -6.86 -22.68 19.00
N ALA A 292 -8.11 -23.06 19.24
CA ALA A 292 -8.48 -23.97 20.33
C ALA A 292 -7.61 -25.25 20.37
N PHE A 293 -7.32 -25.83 19.20
CA PHE A 293 -6.44 -27.00 19.06
C PHE A 293 -5.00 -26.74 19.55
N HIS A 294 -4.34 -25.70 19.03
CA HIS A 294 -2.97 -25.37 19.42
C HIS A 294 -2.87 -24.75 20.82
N ASN A 295 -3.94 -24.14 21.33
CA ASN A 295 -4.01 -23.68 22.71
C ASN A 295 -3.98 -24.86 23.70
N GLY A 296 -4.67 -25.96 23.35
CA GLY A 296 -4.56 -27.23 24.08
C GLY A 296 -3.13 -27.80 24.06
N TRP A 297 -2.43 -27.71 22.92
CA TRP A 297 -1.05 -28.18 22.78
C TRP A 297 -0.04 -27.34 23.54
N ALA A 298 -0.19 -26.01 23.54
CA ALA A 298 0.75 -25.09 24.17
C ALA A 298 0.91 -25.30 25.68
N ASN A 299 -0.10 -25.89 26.33
CA ASN A 299 -0.08 -26.21 27.76
C ASN A 299 0.60 -27.57 28.07
N ASN A 300 1.05 -28.31 27.06
CA ASN A 300 1.70 -29.61 27.20
C ASN A 300 3.17 -29.55 26.72
N PRO A 301 4.15 -29.75 27.62
CA PRO A 301 5.58 -29.68 27.30
C PRO A 301 6.04 -30.61 26.17
N ARG A 302 5.31 -31.72 25.92
CA ARG A 302 5.60 -32.66 24.83
C ARG A 302 5.48 -32.04 23.44
N HIS A 303 4.74 -30.94 23.31
CA HIS A 303 4.56 -30.23 22.05
C HIS A 303 5.44 -28.98 21.94
N GLY A 304 6.41 -28.80 22.86
CA GLY A 304 7.27 -27.61 22.90
C GLY A 304 6.59 -26.43 23.59
N ARG A 305 7.25 -25.27 23.55
CA ARG A 305 6.77 -24.04 24.19
C ARG A 305 6.83 -22.84 23.25
N LEU A 306 5.95 -21.87 23.46
CA LEU A 306 6.00 -20.60 22.75
C LEU A 306 6.84 -19.58 23.54
N VAL A 307 7.54 -18.71 22.83
CA VAL A 307 8.31 -17.59 23.36
C VAL A 307 8.14 -16.38 22.46
N LYS A 308 8.21 -15.17 23.02
CA LYS A 308 8.34 -13.95 22.21
C LYS A 308 9.79 -13.46 22.19
N ILE A 309 10.26 -13.11 21.00
CA ILE A 309 11.59 -12.55 20.78
C ILE A 309 11.39 -11.32 19.90
N ARG A 310 11.64 -10.12 20.46
CA ARG A 310 11.44 -8.82 19.77
C ARG A 310 10.04 -8.69 19.15
N GLY A 311 9.00 -8.88 19.96
CA GLY A 311 7.60 -8.81 19.53
C GLY A 311 7.11 -9.96 18.63
N VAL A 312 7.98 -10.86 18.18
CA VAL A 312 7.60 -11.99 17.30
C VAL A 312 7.48 -13.29 18.11
N THR A 313 6.39 -14.04 17.91
CA THR A 313 6.18 -15.33 18.57
C THR A 313 6.91 -16.46 17.83
N TYR A 314 7.68 -17.25 18.56
CA TYR A 314 8.35 -18.47 18.10
C TYR A 314 7.92 -19.66 18.95
N ARG A 315 7.85 -20.83 18.34
CA ARG A 315 7.80 -22.13 19.01
C ARG A 315 9.20 -22.71 19.13
N ILE A 316 9.57 -23.06 20.35
CA ILE A 316 10.74 -23.89 20.66
C ILE A 316 10.24 -25.35 20.77
N PRO A 317 10.70 -26.28 19.90
CA PRO A 317 10.39 -27.70 20.02
C PRO A 317 10.82 -28.30 21.37
N PRO A 318 10.30 -29.47 21.77
CA PRO A 318 10.83 -30.21 22.93
C PRO A 318 12.31 -30.59 22.71
N PRO A 319 13.05 -30.97 23.77
CA PRO A 319 14.45 -31.37 23.65
C PRO A 319 14.66 -32.42 22.54
N GLY A 320 15.63 -32.17 21.65
CA GLY A 320 15.90 -33.00 20.47
C GLY A 320 15.09 -32.65 19.21
N GLY A 321 14.13 -31.72 19.29
CA GLY A 321 13.22 -31.37 18.20
C GLY A 321 13.72 -30.32 17.18
N GLY A 322 15.00 -29.92 17.22
CA GLY A 322 15.58 -28.99 16.25
C GLY A 322 15.41 -27.49 16.59
N PRO A 323 15.59 -26.58 15.60
CA PRO A 323 15.60 -25.14 15.82
C PRO A 323 14.23 -24.58 16.19
N LYS A 324 14.20 -23.32 16.68
CA LYS A 324 12.93 -22.61 16.88
C LYS A 324 12.27 -22.28 15.53
N HIS A 325 10.94 -22.38 15.49
CA HIS A 325 10.15 -22.10 14.30
C HIS A 325 9.13 -21.01 14.61
N ARG A 326 8.83 -20.13 13.67
CA ARG A 326 7.66 -19.26 13.74
C ARG A 326 6.62 -19.71 12.73
N ASN A 327 5.44 -19.12 12.78
CA ASN A 327 4.51 -19.24 11.68
C ASN A 327 5.00 -18.39 10.50
N GLU A 328 5.38 -19.04 9.40
CA GLU A 328 5.93 -18.40 8.21
C GLU A 328 4.89 -18.14 7.13
N HIS A 329 3.60 -18.41 7.41
CA HIS A 329 2.54 -18.06 6.48
C HIS A 329 2.58 -16.55 6.16
N PRO A 330 2.38 -16.12 4.90
CA PRO A 330 2.55 -14.72 4.49
C PRO A 330 1.81 -13.72 5.38
N VAL A 331 0.59 -14.05 5.82
CA VAL A 331 -0.18 -13.21 6.74
C VAL A 331 0.42 -13.16 8.16
N ALA A 332 0.98 -14.25 8.69
CA ALA A 332 1.63 -14.26 10.02
C ALA A 332 2.86 -13.36 10.03
N MET A 333 3.51 -13.22 8.87
CA MET A 333 4.67 -12.39 8.64
C MET A 333 4.34 -10.89 8.56
N LEU A 334 3.06 -10.51 8.51
CA LEU A 334 2.59 -9.11 8.44
C LEU A 334 2.06 -8.59 9.79
N GLY A 335 2.37 -9.26 10.90
CA GLY A 335 2.04 -8.74 12.24
C GLY A 335 2.73 -7.40 12.54
N ALA A 336 2.36 -6.77 13.65
CA ALA A 336 2.79 -5.41 14.01
C ALA A 336 4.30 -5.14 13.83
N MET A 337 5.15 -6.13 14.12
CA MET A 337 6.62 -6.01 14.00
C MET A 337 7.15 -5.98 12.55
N ALA A 338 6.32 -6.19 11.53
CA ALA A 338 6.72 -6.10 10.13
C ALA A 338 6.81 -4.64 9.62
N TRP A 339 6.35 -3.69 10.42
CA TRP A 339 6.07 -2.32 10.01
C TRP A 339 6.80 -1.27 10.83
N VAL A 340 7.74 -1.69 11.70
CA VAL A 340 8.48 -0.81 12.61
C VAL A 340 9.98 -0.88 12.42
#